data_AF-A0A1V0RKQ0-F1
#
_entry.id   AF-A0A1V0RKQ0-F1
#
_cell.length_a   1.000
_cell.length_b   1.000
_cell.length_c   1.000
_cell.angle_alpha   90.00
_cell.angle_beta   90.00
_cell.angle_gamma   90.00
#
_symmetry.space_group_name_H-M   'P 1'
#
loop_
_entity.id
_entity.type
_entity.pdbx_description
1 polymer ?
#
loop_
_entity_poly.entity_id
_entity_poly.type
_entity_poly.pdbx_seq_one_letter_code
_entity_poly.pdbx_strand_id
1 'polypeptide(L)' 'MEPRLLVALLLLPFAGIFAYTMWHEILRYRRDGRAAYGLGYCEETDSTHVTLLGDTETSYDPEETDSTGQGHLRDR' A
#
# COMPACT_ATOMS: atom_id res chain seq x y z
N MET A 1 -30.84 29.35 -6.39
CA MET A 1 -29.83 28.32 -6.69
C MET A 1 -30.46 26.98 -6.39
N GLU A 2 -30.54 26.07 -7.36
CA GLU A 2 -31.10 24.73 -7.14
C GLU A 2 -30.24 23.96 -6.10
N PRO A 3 -30.81 23.37 -5.03
CA PRO A 3 -30.04 22.69 -3.99
C PRO A 3 -29.19 21.54 -4.54
N ARG A 4 -29.69 20.83 -5.55
CA ARG A 4 -28.98 19.77 -6.26
C ARG A 4 -27.72 20.30 -6.96
N LEU A 5 -27.78 21.52 -7.49
CA LEU A 5 -26.65 22.16 -8.15
C LEU A 5 -25.55 22.52 -7.14
N LEU A 6 -25.93 23.00 -5.96
CA LEU A 6 -24.98 23.28 -4.88
C LEU A 6 -24.26 22.01 -4.41
N VAL A 7 -24.99 20.92 -4.24
CA VAL A 7 -24.40 19.61 -3.88
C VAL A 7 -23.46 19.12 -4.97
N ALA A 8 -23.86 19.21 -6.25
CA ALA A 8 -23.01 18.82 -7.36
C ALA A 8 -21.71 19.65 -7.39
N LEU A 9 -21.81 20.97 -7.21
CA LEU A 9 -20.66 21.87 -7.19
C LEU A 9 -19.70 21.58 -6.02
N LEU A 10 -20.25 21.21 -4.86
CA LEU A 10 -19.47 20.81 -3.69
C LEU A 10 -18.72 19.49 -3.92
N LEU A 11 -19.35 18.51 -4.57
CA LEU A 11 -18.77 17.18 -4.81
C LEU A 11 -17.80 17.15 -6.00
N LEU A 12 -18.00 18.03 -6.99
CA LEU A 12 -17.21 18.07 -8.22
C LEU A 12 -15.68 18.12 -8.02
N PRO A 13 -15.09 18.95 -7.14
CA PRO A 13 -13.64 18.94 -6.93
C PRO A 13 -13.13 17.59 -6.41
N PHE A 14 -13.86 16.95 -5.48
CA PHE A 14 -13.50 15.63 -4.97
C PHE A 14 -13.60 14.58 -6.07
N ALA A 15 -14.72 14.56 -6.80
CA ALA A 15 -14.92 13.65 -7.91
C ALA A 15 -13.80 13.79 -8.96
N GLY A 16 -13.36 15.02 -9.23
CA GLY A 16 -12.22 15.29 -10.12
C GLY A 16 -10.91 14.71 -9.60
N ILE A 17 -10.57 14.92 -8.32
CA ILE A 17 -9.37 14.36 -7.70
C ILE A 17 -9.40 12.83 -7.76
N PHE A 18 -10.51 12.20 -7.36
CA PHE A 18 -10.65 10.75 -7.39
C PHE A 18 -10.57 10.17 -8.80
N ALA A 19 -11.20 10.79 -9.79
CA ALA A 19 -11.13 10.36 -11.18
C ALA A 19 -9.68 10.44 -11.71
N TYR A 20 -8.97 11.52 -11.39
CA TYR A 20 -7.59 11.72 -11.80
C TYR A 20 -6.65 10.70 -11.15
N THR A 21 -6.73 10.53 -9.83
CA THR A 21 -5.86 9.57 -9.12
C THR A 21 -6.16 8.13 -9.54
N MET A 22 -7.43 7.78 -9.75
CA MET A 22 -7.81 6.45 -10.22
C MET A 22 -7.26 6.18 -11.63
N TRP A 23 -7.34 7.16 -12.54
CA TRP A 23 -6.74 7.03 -13.88
C TRP A 23 -5.23 6.80 -13.80
N HIS A 24 -4.54 7.60 -12.98
CA HIS A 24 -3.10 7.46 -12.78
C HIS A 24 -2.72 6.10 -12.17
N GLU A 25 -3.49 5.61 -11.21
CA GLU A 25 -3.25 4.30 -10.60
C GLU A 25 -3.50 3.14 -11.58
N ILE A 26 -4.53 3.24 -12.43
CA ILE A 26 -4.75 2.25 -13.50
C ILE A 26 -3.57 2.23 -14.48
N LEU A 27 -3.06 3.40 -14.86
CA LEU A 27 -1.88 3.48 -15.72
C LEU A 27 -0.64 2.87 -15.05
N ARG A 28 -0.40 3.18 -13.77
CA ARG A 28 0.68 2.58 -12.96
C ARG A 28 0.53 1.06 -12.91
N TYR A 29 -0.65 0.55 -12.56
CA TYR A 29 -0.93 -0.88 -12.46
C TYR A 29 -0.68 -1.60 -13.80
N ARG A 30 -1.02 -0.98 -14.93
CA ARG A 30 -0.77 -1.57 -16.25
C ARG A 30 0.71 -1.58 -16.63
N ARG A 31 1.51 -0.63 -16.12
CA ARG A 31 2.94 -0.51 -16.42
C ARG A 31 3.79 -1.39 -15.49
N ASP A 32 3.51 -1.32 -14.19
CA ASP A 32 4.36 -1.86 -13.12
C ASP A 32 3.75 -3.11 -12.46
N GLY A 33 2.50 -3.46 -12.79
CA GLY A 33 1.79 -4.57 -12.16
C GLY A 33 1.26 -4.23 -10.76
N ARG A 34 1.06 -5.27 -9.95
CA ARG A 34 0.55 -5.12 -8.58
C ARG A 34 1.62 -4.45 -7.71
N ALA A 35 1.24 -3.42 -6.96
CA ALA A 35 2.14 -2.84 -5.97
C ALA A 35 2.48 -3.88 -4.90
N ALA A 36 3.78 -4.07 -4.65
CA ALA A 36 4.30 -4.78 -3.49
C ALA A 36 4.41 -3.78 -2.33
N TYR A 37 3.91 -4.18 -1.17
CA TYR A 37 4.01 -3.39 0.06
C TYR A 37 4.74 -4.21 1.10
N GLY A 38 5.57 -3.55 1.89
CA GLY A 38 6.31 -4.17 2.96
C GLY A 38 6.58 -3.20 4.11
N LEU A 39 7.36 -3.66 5.08
CA LEU A 39 7.70 -2.90 6.26
C LEU A 39 9.09 -2.29 6.08
N GLY A 40 9.17 -0.96 6.02
CA GLY A 40 10.42 -0.21 6.02
C GLY A 40 10.74 0.27 7.44
N TYR A 41 11.97 0.03 7.89
CA TYR A 41 12.46 0.56 9.16
C TYR A 41 13.04 1.97 8.96
N CYS A 42 12.67 2.90 9.85
CA CYS A 42 13.15 4.27 9.87
C CYS A 42 14.00 4.50 11.12
N GLU A 43 15.32 4.65 10.93
CA GLU A 43 16.29 4.84 12.03
C GLU A 43 16.07 6.15 12.79
N GLU A 44 15.68 7.21 12.10
CA GLU A 44 15.52 8.55 12.71
C GLU A 44 14.42 8.58 13.78
N THR A 45 13.35 7.81 13.55
CA THR A 45 12.18 7.76 14.43
C THR A 45 12.04 6.42 15.16
N ASP A 46 13.06 5.55 15.06
CA ASP A 46 13.09 4.18 15.61
C ASP A 46 11.76 3.44 15.44
N SER A 47 11.24 3.43 14.21
CA SER A 47 9.89 2.93 13.92
C SER A 47 9.77 2.28 12.56
N THR A 48 8.83 1.35 12.45
CA THR A 48 8.57 0.57 11.24
C THR A 48 7.26 1.03 10.60
N HIS A 49 7.27 1.30 9.30
CA HIS A 49 6.11 1.80 8.56
C HIS A 49 5.83 0.96 7.31
N VAL A 50 4.56 0.93 6.89
CA VAL A 50 4.19 0.32 5.61
C VAL A 50 4.66 1.23 4.48
N THR A 51 5.49 0.69 3.59
CA THR A 51 6.00 1.39 2.40
C THR A 51 5.79 0.55 1.14
N LEU A 52 5.85 1.21 -0.01
CA LEU A 52 6.02 0.53 -1.29
C LEU A 52 7.40 -0.13 -1.30
N LEU A 53 7.42 -1.41 -1.66
CA LEU A 53 8.64 -2.17 -1.85
C LEU A 53 9.19 -1.89 -3.26
N GLY A 54 10.49 -1.61 -3.35
CA GLY A 54 11.16 -1.48 -4.64
C GLY A 54 11.24 -2.81 -5.38
N ASP A 55 11.51 -2.78 -6.69
CA ASP A 55 11.57 -3.98 -7.55
C ASP A 55 12.59 -5.04 -7.07
N THR A 56 13.56 -4.63 -6.25
CA THR A 56 14.63 -5.49 -5.71
C THR A 56 14.38 -5.95 -4.27
N GLU A 57 13.31 -5.47 -3.63
CA GLU A 57 13.02 -5.77 -2.24
C GLU A 57 11.97 -6.88 -2.14
N THR A 58 12.23 -7.85 -1.26
CA THR A 58 11.38 -9.05 -1.12
C THR A 58 10.12 -8.74 -0.32
N SER A 59 8.95 -8.93 -0.96
CA SER A 59 7.65 -8.86 -0.29
C SER A 59 7.49 -10.00 0.71
N TYR A 60 6.77 -9.75 1.80
CA TYR A 60 6.37 -10.83 2.72
C TYR A 60 5.51 -11.86 1.97
N ASP A 61 5.96 -13.11 1.93
CA ASP A 61 5.21 -14.26 1.44
C ASP A 61 4.80 -15.14 2.64
N PRO A 62 3.50 -15.19 3.01
CA PRO A 62 3.04 -16.03 4.11
C PRO A 62 3.31 -17.53 3.88
N GLU A 63 3.48 -17.97 2.63
CA GLU A 63 3.76 -19.35 2.28
C GLU A 63 5.27 -19.69 2.35
N GLU A 64 6.15 -18.68 2.35
CA GLU A 64 7.61 -18.85 2.51
C GLU A 64 8.05 -18.93 3.98
N THR A 65 7.14 -18.61 4.92
CA THR A 65 7.44 -18.72 6.36
C THR A 65 7.45 -20.20 6.77
N ASP A 66 8.61 -20.82 6.66
CA ASP A 66 8.86 -22.16 7.20
C ASP A 66 8.52 -22.19 8.71
N SER A 67 7.44 -22.89 9.05
CA SER A 67 6.99 -23.12 10.43
C SER A 67 7.93 -24.01 11.26
N THR A 68 9.11 -24.36 10.74
CA THR A 68 10.10 -25.25 11.37
C THR A 68 11.03 -24.54 12.37
N GLY A 69 10.79 -23.27 12.68
CA GLY A 69 11.47 -22.53 13.74
C GLY A 69 10.99 -22.81 15.17
N GLN A 70 10.04 -23.72 15.39
CA GLN A 70 9.65 -24.16 16.74
C GLN A 70 10.40 -25.43 17.16
N GLY A 71 11.49 -25.26 17.90
CA GLY A 71 11.99 -26.32 18.80
C GLY A 71 13.49 -26.52 18.88
N HIS A 72 14.29 -25.50 19.21
CA HIS A 72 15.65 -25.73 19.73
C HIS A 72 15.92 -24.97 21.03
N LEU A 73 14.99 -25.08 21.98
CA LEU A 73 15.14 -24.65 23.38
C LEU A 73 14.62 -25.73 24.34
N ARG A 74 15.16 -26.94 24.21
CA ARG A 74 15.13 -28.10 25.13
C ARG A 74 16.17 -29.06 24.52
N ASP A 75 17.32 -29.34 25.11
CA ASP A 75 17.59 -29.74 26.48
C ASP A 75 19.00 -29.31 26.91
N ARG A 76 19.18 -29.32 28.24
CA ARG A 76 20.46 -29.43 28.94
C ARG A 76 21.24 -30.67 28.53
#